data_AF-A0A661X9L9-F1
#
_entry.id   AF-A0A661X9L9-F1
#
_cell.length_a   1.000
_cell.length_b   1.000
_cell.length_c   1.000
_cell.angle_alpha   90.00
_cell.angle_beta   90.00
_cell.angle_gamma   90.00
#
_symmetry.space_group_name_H-M   'P 1'
#
loop_
_entity.id
_entity.type
_entity.pdbx_description
1 polymer ?
#
loop_
_entity_poly.entity_id
_entity_poly.type
_entity_poly.pdbx_seq_one_letter_code
_entity_poly.pdbx_strand_id
1 'polypeptide(L)' 'MKYIQEYRNPEIIKKILSEIKEEVKNYSGVINLMEVCGTHTMQIGKFGIRKLLPENINLLSGPGCPVCV' A
#
# COMPACT_ATOMS: atom_id res chain seq x y z
N MET A 1 4.01 -21.71 -5.47
CA MET A 1 4.96 -20.57 -5.55
C MET A 1 5.71 -20.47 -4.23
N LYS A 2 7.04 -20.39 -4.30
CA LYS A 2 7.90 -20.15 -3.13
C LYS A 2 7.51 -18.79 -2.52
N TYR A 3 7.49 -18.68 -1.19
CA TYR A 3 7.23 -17.45 -0.41
C TYR A 3 5.79 -16.91 -0.29
N ILE A 4 4.77 -17.52 -0.91
CA ILE A 4 3.39 -17.02 -0.78
C ILE A 4 2.92 -17.01 0.69
N GLN A 5 3.17 -18.08 1.43
CA GLN A 5 2.70 -18.22 2.81
C GLN A 5 3.43 -17.27 3.76
N GLU A 6 4.69 -16.96 3.48
CA GLU A 6 5.51 -16.06 4.29
C GLU A 6 5.04 -14.60 4.18
N TYR A 7 4.77 -14.12 2.95
CA TYR A 7 4.35 -12.73 2.73
C TYR A 7 2.84 -12.50 2.85
N ARG A 8 2.00 -13.54 2.70
CA ARG A 8 0.54 -13.44 2.90
C ARG A 8 0.14 -13.83 4.31
N ASN A 9 0.68 -13.10 5.30
CA ASN A 9 0.39 -13.33 6.70
C ASN A 9 -0.32 -12.11 7.32
N PRO A 10 -1.55 -12.28 7.86
CA PRO A 10 -2.31 -11.17 8.45
C PRO A 10 -1.63 -10.56 9.69
N GLU A 11 -0.86 -11.35 10.44
CA GLU A 11 -0.15 -10.85 11.64
C GLU A 11 0.99 -9.90 11.26
N ILE A 12 1.70 -10.21 10.17
CA ILE A 12 2.73 -9.32 9.61
C ILE A 12 2.08 -8.01 9.14
N ILE A 13 0.94 -8.09 8.45
CA ILE A 13 0.23 -6.90 7.97
C ILE A 13 -0.22 -6.01 9.13
N LYS A 14 -0.81 -6.57 10.19
CA LYS A 14 -1.21 -5.81 11.38
C LYS A 14 -0.04 -5.09 12.02
N LYS A 15 1.10 -5.76 12.16
CA LYS A 15 2.33 -5.18 12.70
C LYS A 15 2.83 -4.01 11.85
N ILE A 16 2.94 -4.20 10.54
CA ILE A 16 3.37 -3.13 9.62
C ILE A 16 2.42 -1.93 9.68
N LEU A 17 1.09 -2.16 9.73
CA LEU A 17 0.12 -1.08 9.83
C LEU A 17 0.25 -0.30 11.15
N SER A 18 0.58 -0.97 12.27
CA SER A 18 0.83 -0.27 13.53
C SER A 18 2.11 0.57 13.48
N GLU A 19 3.17 0.06 12.83
CA GLU A 19 4.43 0.79 12.66
C GLU A 19 4.23 2.01 11.76
N ILE A 20 3.53 1.87 10.64
CA ILE A 20 3.19 3.00 9.75
C ILE A 20 2.41 4.07 10.51
N LYS A 21 1.42 3.67 11.32
CA LYS A 21 0.60 4.61 12.10
C LYS A 21 1.42 5.39 13.14
N GLU A 22 2.35 4.72 13.83
CA GLU A 22 3.19 5.40 14.81
C GLU A 22 4.21 6.33 14.14
N GLU A 23 4.79 5.91 13.01
CA GLU A 23 5.78 6.70 12.26
C GLU A 23 5.19 8.03 11.76
N VAL A 24 3.96 8.00 11.24
CA VAL A 24 3.30 9.19 10.68
C VAL A 24 2.50 10.00 11.70
N LYS A 25 2.46 9.57 12.97
CA LYS A 25 1.61 10.17 14.02
C LYS A 25 1.85 11.65 14.26
N ASN A 26 3.10 12.09 14.17
CA ASN A 26 3.48 13.49 14.39
C ASN A 26 3.64 14.28 13.08
N TYR A 27 3.35 13.65 11.93
CA TYR A 27 3.41 14.30 10.64
C TYR A 27 2.09 15.04 10.35
N SER A 28 2.16 16.37 10.30
CA SER A 28 0.99 17.25 10.09
C SER A 28 0.58 17.41 8.63
N GLY A 29 1.37 16.89 7.68
CA GLY A 29 1.07 16.97 6.25
C GLY A 29 0.31 15.75 5.72
N VAL A 30 0.10 15.75 4.41
CA VAL A 30 -0.43 14.61 3.66
C VAL A 30 0.69 13.99 2.83
N ILE A 31 0.94 12.69 3.01
CA ILE A 31 1.93 11.93 2.25
C ILE A 31 1.26 11.40 0.98
N ASN A 32 1.84 11.67 -0.17
CA ASN A 32 1.39 11.10 -1.45
C ASN A 32 2.41 10.05 -1.92
N LEU A 33 1.98 8.79 -1.96
CA LEU A 33 2.75 7.66 -2.47
C LEU A 33 2.17 7.24 -3.81
N MET A 34 3.01 7.19 -4.86
CA MET A 34 2.57 6.76 -6.19
C MET A 34 3.25 5.45 -6.58
N GLU A 35 2.45 4.47 -6.99
CA GLU A 35 2.94 3.28 -7.68
C GLU A 35 2.82 3.44 -9.20
N VAL A 36 3.69 2.77 -9.95
CA VAL A 36 3.75 2.81 -11.42
C VAL A 36 3.80 1.40 -12.01
N CYS A 37 3.08 0.46 -11.41
CA CYS A 37 3.03 -0.93 -11.85
C CYS A 37 1.58 -1.42 -11.81
N GLY A 38 1.00 -1.74 -12.97
CA GLY A 38 -0.39 -2.22 -13.05
C GLY A 38 -0.69 -3.42 -12.14
N THR A 39 0.30 -4.29 -11.88
CA THR A 39 0.17 -5.39 -10.92
C THR A 39 -0.03 -4.89 -9.50
N HIS A 40 0.67 -3.83 -9.07
CA HIS A 40 0.44 -3.21 -7.77
C HIS A 40 -0.93 -2.55 -7.71
N THR A 41 -1.34 -1.80 -8.75
CA THR A 41 -2.70 -1.24 -8.85
C THR A 41 -3.77 -2.30 -8.56
N MET A 42 -3.64 -3.47 -9.21
CA MET A 42 -4.57 -4.58 -9.06
C MET A 42 -4.53 -5.18 -7.64
N GLN A 43 -3.35 -5.44 -7.06
CA GLN A 43 -3.24 -6.01 -5.71
C GLN A 43 -3.74 -5.05 -4.63
N ILE A 44 -3.44 -3.74 -4.77
CA ILE A 44 -3.92 -2.68 -3.88
C ILE A 44 -5.46 -2.66 -3.85
N GLY A 45 -6.09 -2.72 -5.03
CA GLY A 45 -7.55 -2.79 -5.15
C GLY A 45 -8.11 -4.08 -4.57
N LYS A 46 -7.53 -5.22 -4.93
CA LYS A 46 -7.97 -6.56 -4.48
C LYS A 46 -7.97 -6.72 -2.97
N PHE A 47 -6.94 -6.23 -2.29
CA PHE A 47 -6.80 -6.35 -0.84
C PHE A 47 -7.27 -5.11 -0.07
N GLY A 48 -7.81 -4.10 -0.75
CA GLY A 48 -8.33 -2.90 -0.11
C GLY A 48 -7.28 -2.08 0.66
N ILE A 49 -6.01 -2.14 0.25
CA ILE A 49 -4.87 -1.56 0.98
C ILE A 49 -5.07 -0.06 1.25
N ARG A 50 -5.71 0.68 0.33
CA ARG A 50 -6.02 2.10 0.50
C ARG A 50 -6.83 2.40 1.77
N LYS A 51 -7.72 1.50 2.17
CA LYS A 51 -8.56 1.66 3.37
C LYS A 51 -7.83 1.27 4.67
N LEU A 52 -6.71 0.57 4.57
CA LEU A 52 -5.93 0.14 5.73
C LEU A 52 -4.91 1.20 6.16
N LEU A 53 -4.45 2.03 5.22
CA LEU A 53 -3.51 3.10 5.48
C LEU A 53 -4.14 4.23 6.32
N PRO A 54 -3.34 4.97 7.10
CA PRO A 54 -3.77 6.21 7.73
C PRO A 54 -4.36 7.22 6.75
N GLU A 55 -5.31 8.04 7.20
CA GLU A 55 -6.00 9.03 6.37
C GLU A 55 -5.07 10.10 5.77
N ASN A 56 -3.94 10.37 6.42
CA ASN A 56 -2.92 11.30 5.92
C ASN A 56 -1.98 10.68 4.87
N ILE A 57 -2.24 9.44 4.40
CA ILE A 57 -1.47 8.79 3.34
C ILE A 57 -2.37 8.51 2.14
N ASN A 58 -2.11 9.20 1.04
CA ASN A 58 -2.71 8.92 -0.26
C ASN A 58 -1.86 7.91 -1.04
N LEU A 59 -2.48 6.80 -1.47
CA LEU A 59 -1.86 5.83 -2.36
C LEU A 59 -2.42 5.97 -3.78
N LEU A 60 -1.66 6.68 -4.61
CA LEU A 60 -1.95 7.04 -5.99
C LEU A 60 -1.48 5.95 -6.96
N SER A 61 -2.22 5.78 -8.04
CA SER A 61 -1.84 4.89 -9.16
C SER A 61 -1.44 5.74 -10.36
N GLY A 62 -0.16 5.64 -10.73
CA GLY A 62 0.42 6.32 -11.88
C GLY A 62 0.34 5.50 -13.17
N PRO A 63 1.02 5.95 -14.24
CA PRO A 63 1.02 5.29 -15.55
C PRO A 63 1.87 4.01 -15.55
N GLY A 64 1.36 2.94 -14.94
CA GLY A 64 2.05 1.66 -14.78
C GLY A 64 1.71 0.59 -15.81
N CYS A 65 1.00 0.95 -16.88
CA CYS A 65 0.52 0.04 -17.90
C CYS A 65 1.18 0.39 -19.25
N PRO A 66 2.13 -0.43 -19.76
CA PRO A 66 2.89 -0.11 -20.96
C PRO A 66 2.06 -0.02 -22.25
N VAL A 67 0.81 -0.50 -22.22
CA VAL A 67 -0.12 -0.46 -23.36
C VAL A 67 -1.21 0.59 -23.22
N CYS A 68 -1.36 1.20 -22.04
CA CYS A 68 -2.41 2.18 -21.76
C CYS A 68 -1.96 3.62 -21.99
N VAL A 69 -0.66 3.83 -22.18
CA VAL A 69 -0.02 5.13 -22.42
C VAL A 69 0.31 5.32 -23.89
#